data_AF-A0A3R7RJ91-F1
#
_entry.id   AF-A0A3R7RJ91-F1
#
_cell.length_a   1.000
_cell.length_b   1.000
_cell.length_c   1.000
_cell.angle_alpha   90.00
_cell.angle_beta   90.00
_cell.angle_gamma   90.00
#
_symmetry.space_group_name_H-M   'P 1'
#
loop_
_entity.id
_entity.type
_entity.pdbx_description
1 polymer ?
#
loop_
_entity_poly.entity_id
_entity_poly.type
_entity_poly.pdbx_seq_one_letter_code
_entity_poly.pdbx_strand_id
1 'polypeptide(L)'
;MVTDAMPSVVHAAMLLAGLTPGTPATYDEETRLPIPPEGPVISIELRFASPEPDGEDPTSFPLVSVIEDARAAVAPVWVFAGSLVRPNPQSMGPGEYYAADYAGTVVGLSTFGDEVVAVEEVRSPESGVDPPVWRIRPGVLPEIDTPVTVVLRGSARPE
;
A
#
# COMPACT_ATOMS: atom_id res chain seq x y z
N MET A 1 -12.81 7.81 5.75
CA MET A 1 -11.37 7.48 5.73
C MET A 1 -11.22 6.12 6.39
N VAL A 2 -10.53 5.16 5.77
CA VAL A 2 -10.39 3.78 6.28
C VAL A 2 -9.28 3.68 7.35
N THR A 3 -8.37 4.65 7.36
CA THR A 3 -7.31 4.83 8.35
C THR A 3 -7.54 6.11 9.14
N ASP A 4 -6.97 6.23 10.33
CA ASP A 4 -6.96 7.45 11.17
C ASP A 4 -5.77 8.38 10.87
N ALA A 5 -4.83 7.95 10.03
CA ALA A 5 -3.69 8.73 9.57
C ALA A 5 -3.90 9.24 8.14
N MET A 6 -3.54 10.51 7.90
CA MET A 6 -3.43 11.03 6.54
C MET A 6 -2.22 10.39 5.82
N PRO A 7 -2.36 9.99 4.55
CA PRO A 7 -1.25 9.43 3.76
C PRO A 7 0.03 10.28 3.73
N SER A 8 -0.07 11.61 3.69
CA SER A 8 1.08 12.53 3.78
C SER A 8 1.80 12.48 5.13
N VAL A 9 1.07 12.24 6.23
CA VAL A 9 1.65 12.03 7.55
C VAL A 9 2.41 10.70 7.59
N VAL A 10 1.87 9.65 6.98
CA VAL A 10 2.57 8.35 6.83
C VAL A 10 3.85 8.54 6.00
N HIS A 11 3.77 9.23 4.87
CA HIS A 11 4.94 9.57 4.05
C HIS A 11 6.01 10.29 4.89
N ALA A 12 5.63 11.34 5.62
CA ALA A 12 6.54 12.11 6.46
C ALA A 12 7.19 11.24 7.56
N ALA A 13 6.44 10.33 8.17
CA ALA A 13 6.97 9.38 9.15
C ALA A 13 8.02 8.44 8.54
N MET A 14 7.81 7.98 7.31
CA MET A 14 8.78 7.15 6.58
C MET A 14 10.07 7.91 6.26
N LEU A 15 9.97 9.20 5.90
CA LEU A 15 11.13 10.09 5.76
C LEU A 15 11.91 10.22 7.07
N LEU A 16 11.20 10.46 8.18
CA LEU A 16 11.81 10.57 9.51
C LEU A 16 12.47 9.27 9.98
N ALA A 17 11.98 8.12 9.51
CA ALA A 17 12.59 6.82 9.72
C ALA A 17 13.85 6.59 8.84
N GLY A 18 14.24 7.57 8.03
CA GLY A 18 15.45 7.52 7.18
C GLY A 18 15.23 6.88 5.80
N LEU A 19 13.98 6.64 5.40
CA LEU A 19 13.66 6.14 4.07
C LEU A 19 13.61 7.28 3.06
N THR A 20 13.93 6.98 1.80
CA THR A 20 13.75 7.90 0.67
C THR A 20 12.67 7.32 -0.23
N PRO A 21 11.64 8.09 -0.63
CA PRO A 21 10.64 7.60 -1.57
C PRO A 21 11.29 7.40 -2.94
N GLY A 22 10.84 6.38 -3.67
CA GLY A 22 11.15 6.27 -5.09
C GLY A 22 10.14 7.05 -5.93
N THR A 23 9.53 6.37 -6.89
CA THR A 23 8.56 6.97 -7.81
C THR A 23 7.30 6.13 -7.90
N PRO A 24 6.10 6.73 -7.84
CA PRO A 24 4.85 6.03 -8.13
C PRO A 24 4.87 5.42 -9.53
N ALA A 25 4.08 4.36 -9.70
CA ALA A 25 3.86 3.79 -11.02
C ALA A 25 3.29 4.84 -11.97
N THR A 26 3.70 4.77 -13.23
CA THR A 26 3.24 5.70 -14.26
C THR A 26 3.11 4.97 -15.60
N TYR A 27 2.77 5.71 -16.64
CA TYR A 27 2.59 5.18 -17.98
C TYR A 27 3.51 5.90 -18.96
N ASP A 28 4.23 5.13 -19.76
CA ASP A 28 5.06 5.67 -20.84
C ASP A 28 4.18 5.98 -22.06
N GLU A 29 4.10 7.26 -22.44
CA GLU A 29 3.28 7.70 -23.57
C GLU A 29 3.80 7.22 -24.93
N GLU A 30 5.11 7.01 -25.07
CA GLU A 30 5.73 6.58 -26.33
C GLU A 30 5.58 5.06 -26.52
N THR A 31 5.99 4.29 -25.51
CA THR A 31 5.95 2.82 -25.61
C THR A 31 4.58 2.25 -25.29
N ARG A 32 3.69 3.04 -24.67
CA ARG A 32 2.38 2.61 -24.20
C ARG A 32 2.43 1.45 -23.21
N LEU A 33 3.51 1.39 -22.43
CA LEU A 33 3.73 0.39 -21.40
C LEU A 33 3.70 1.02 -20.00
N PRO A 34 3.23 0.28 -18.99
CA PRO A 34 3.33 0.74 -17.62
C PRO A 34 4.79 0.76 -17.15
N ILE A 35 5.14 1.80 -16.40
CA ILE A 35 6.39 1.91 -15.65
C ILE A 35 6.08 1.53 -14.19
N PRO A 36 6.69 0.44 -13.66
CA PRO A 36 6.48 0.02 -12.27
C PRO A 36 6.85 1.09 -11.25
N PRO A 37 6.27 1.04 -10.04
CA PRO A 37 6.74 1.88 -8.96
C PRO A 37 8.15 1.46 -8.52
N GLU A 38 8.93 2.42 -8.05
CA GLU A 38 10.27 2.19 -7.51
C GLU A 38 10.36 2.67 -6.07
N GLY A 39 11.33 2.16 -5.31
CA GLY A 39 11.61 2.62 -3.95
C GLY A 39 12.26 1.55 -3.08
N PRO A 40 12.61 1.88 -1.83
CA PRO A 40 13.06 0.88 -0.87
C PRO A 40 11.91 -0.08 -0.53
N VAL A 41 12.25 -1.36 -0.35
CA VAL A 41 11.28 -2.41 -0.03
C VAL A 41 10.70 -2.18 1.37
N ILE A 42 9.39 -2.34 1.49
CA ILE A 42 8.64 -2.14 2.72
C ILE A 42 8.01 -3.46 3.15
N SER A 43 8.32 -3.88 4.38
CA SER A 43 7.55 -4.93 5.04
C SER A 43 6.34 -4.29 5.72
N ILE A 44 5.19 -4.97 5.59
CA ILE A 44 3.92 -4.54 6.13
C ILE A 44 3.46 -5.60 7.12
N GLU A 45 3.22 -5.21 8.36
CA GLU A 45 2.75 -6.08 9.43
C GLU A 45 1.40 -5.58 9.91
N LEU A 46 0.47 -6.51 10.10
CA LEU A 46 -0.82 -6.26 10.71
C LEU A 46 -0.75 -6.64 12.18
N ARG A 47 -1.29 -5.78 13.06
CA ARG A 47 -1.40 -6.02 14.50
C ARG A 47 -2.81 -5.72 14.97
N PHE A 48 -3.39 -6.60 15.77
CA PHE A 48 -4.68 -6.38 16.40
C PHE A 48 -4.76 -7.14 17.72
N ALA A 49 -5.73 -6.79 18.56
CA ALA A 49 -5.93 -7.47 19.84
C ALA A 49 -6.19 -8.97 19.62
N SER A 50 -5.64 -9.81 20.49
CA SER A 50 -5.96 -11.24 20.47
C SER A 50 -7.48 -11.43 20.67
N PRO A 51 -8.13 -12.36 19.97
CA PRO A 51 -9.54 -12.67 20.17
C PRO A 51 -9.84 -13.27 21.55
N GLU A 52 -8.83 -13.68 22.33
CA GLU A 52 -9.02 -14.23 23.67
C GLU A 52 -8.95 -13.14 24.77
N PRO A 53 -9.88 -13.16 25.74
CA PRO A 53 -10.05 -12.08 26.71
C PRO A 53 -8.95 -11.96 27.80
N ASP A 54 -8.04 -12.94 27.91
CA ASP A 54 -7.04 -13.00 28.99
C ASP A 54 -5.59 -12.84 28.47
N GLY A 55 -5.20 -11.59 28.22
CA GLY A 55 -3.81 -11.13 28.39
C GLY A 55 -2.73 -11.65 27.43
N GLU A 56 -3.09 -12.25 26.29
CA GLU A 56 -2.10 -12.68 25.31
C GLU A 56 -1.58 -11.51 24.45
N ASP A 57 -0.34 -11.64 23.96
CA ASP A 57 0.30 -10.67 23.08
C ASP A 57 -0.60 -10.38 21.85
N PRO A 58 -0.59 -9.15 21.31
CA PRO A 58 -1.38 -8.81 20.13
C PRO A 58 -1.05 -9.75 18.97
N THR A 59 -2.08 -10.30 18.33
CA THR A 59 -1.92 -11.10 17.11
C THR A 59 -1.22 -10.25 16.06
N SER A 60 -0.12 -10.78 15.52
CA SER A 60 0.64 -10.10 14.51
C SER A 60 1.14 -11.02 13.42
N PHE A 61 1.01 -10.57 12.17
CA PHE A 61 1.55 -11.27 11.02
C PHE A 61 1.87 -10.31 9.86
N PRO A 62 2.81 -10.70 8.98
CA PRO A 62 3.06 -9.96 7.74
C PRO A 62 1.81 -9.93 6.83
N LEU A 63 1.48 -8.80 6.20
CA LEU A 63 0.37 -8.72 5.24
C LEU A 63 0.53 -9.74 4.10
N VAL A 64 1.76 -9.94 3.63
CA VAL A 64 2.08 -10.93 2.60
C VAL A 64 1.68 -12.36 3.01
N SER A 65 1.70 -12.66 4.32
CA SER A 65 1.34 -13.99 4.83
C SER A 65 -0.16 -14.23 4.90
N VAL A 66 -1.02 -13.30 4.47
CA VAL A 66 -2.47 -13.54 4.34
C VAL A 66 -2.97 -13.44 2.91
N ILE A 67 -2.07 -13.15 1.97
CA ILE A 67 -2.39 -13.08 0.55
C ILE A 67 -2.01 -14.42 -0.09
N GLU A 68 -2.89 -14.90 -0.95
CA GLU A 68 -2.70 -16.03 -1.85
C GLU A 68 -2.80 -15.54 -3.29
N ASP A 69 -1.88 -15.97 -4.14
CA ASP A 69 -1.95 -15.73 -5.58
C ASP A 69 -2.54 -16.95 -6.27
N ALA A 70 -3.70 -16.77 -6.92
CA ALA A 70 -4.37 -17.83 -7.67
C ALA A 70 -3.54 -18.38 -8.85
N ARG A 71 -2.47 -17.69 -9.25
CA ARG A 71 -1.51 -18.11 -10.28
C ARG A 71 -0.35 -18.93 -9.72
N ALA A 72 -0.27 -19.11 -8.40
CA ALA A 72 0.89 -19.70 -7.70
C ALA A 72 2.21 -18.96 -8.00
N ALA A 73 2.15 -17.64 -8.14
CA ALA A 73 3.31 -16.77 -8.38
C ALA A 73 4.02 -16.39 -7.06
N VAL A 74 5.11 -15.62 -7.20
CA VAL A 74 5.83 -15.02 -6.07
C VAL A 74 4.90 -14.04 -5.35
N ALA A 75 5.07 -13.96 -4.02
CA ALA A 75 4.27 -13.07 -3.21
C ALA A 75 4.55 -11.58 -3.56
N PRO A 76 3.55 -10.68 -3.41
CA PRO A 76 3.73 -9.27 -3.73
C PRO A 76 4.86 -8.63 -2.93
N VAL A 77 5.64 -7.78 -3.60
CA VAL A 77 6.70 -6.97 -3.00
C VAL A 77 6.23 -5.53 -2.97
N TRP A 78 6.24 -4.92 -1.80
CA TRP A 78 5.88 -3.51 -1.62
C TRP A 78 7.11 -2.62 -1.57
N VAL A 79 7.00 -1.42 -2.16
CA VAL A 79 8.02 -0.38 -2.16
C VAL A 79 7.45 0.95 -1.65
N PHE A 80 8.29 1.75 -1.00
CA PHE A 80 7.94 3.13 -0.67
C PHE A 80 8.09 4.01 -1.91
N ALA A 81 7.02 4.09 -2.69
CA ALA A 81 6.96 4.87 -3.91
C ALA A 81 6.75 6.36 -3.64
N GLY A 82 6.10 6.70 -2.52
CA GLY A 82 5.60 8.05 -2.26
C GLY A 82 4.31 8.30 -3.05
N SER A 83 3.97 9.56 -3.28
CA SER A 83 2.82 9.93 -4.10
C SER A 83 3.10 11.25 -4.80
N LEU A 84 2.13 11.66 -5.61
CA LEU A 84 2.23 12.80 -6.49
C LEU A 84 1.77 14.06 -5.77
N VAL A 85 2.51 15.15 -5.95
CA VAL A 85 1.98 16.50 -5.68
C VAL A 85 1.30 17.00 -6.95
N ARG A 86 0.08 17.52 -6.82
CA ARG A 86 -0.76 17.95 -7.93
C ARG A 86 -1.34 19.32 -7.67
N PRO A 87 -1.50 20.18 -8.70
CA PRO A 87 -2.16 21.45 -8.54
C PRO A 87 -3.62 21.24 -8.13
N ASN A 88 -4.12 22.09 -7.24
CA ASN A 88 -5.50 22.08 -6.82
C ASN A 88 -6.44 22.24 -8.03
N PRO A 89 -7.56 21.49 -8.10
CA PRO A 89 -8.60 21.77 -9.07
C PRO A 89 -9.21 23.15 -8.79
N GLN A 90 -9.84 23.76 -9.79
CA GLN A 90 -10.44 25.10 -9.67
C GLN A 90 -11.39 25.23 -8.46
N SER A 91 -12.10 24.17 -8.09
CA SER A 91 -13.02 24.11 -6.95
C SER A 91 -12.34 24.27 -5.59
N MET A 92 -11.03 24.05 -5.48
CA MET A 92 -10.24 24.16 -4.25
C MET A 92 -9.43 25.46 -4.16
N GLY A 93 -9.43 26.28 -5.21
CA GLY A 93 -8.62 27.50 -5.28
C GLY A 93 -7.12 27.24 -5.52
N PRO A 94 -6.26 28.25 -5.35
CA PRO A 94 -4.83 28.11 -5.61
C PRO A 94 -4.14 27.18 -4.60
N GLY A 95 -3.12 26.46 -5.04
CA GLY A 95 -2.31 25.57 -4.20
C GLY A 95 -2.06 24.21 -4.86
N GLU A 96 -1.56 23.29 -4.06
CA GLU A 96 -1.31 21.90 -4.45
C GLU A 96 -1.82 20.96 -3.37
N TYR A 97 -2.13 19.72 -3.76
CA TYR A 97 -2.50 18.64 -2.86
C TYR A 97 -1.63 17.42 -3.11
N TYR A 98 -1.45 16.63 -2.05
CA TYR A 98 -0.82 15.32 -2.13
C TYR A 98 -1.87 14.30 -2.60
N ALA A 99 -1.64 13.64 -3.74
CA ALA A 99 -2.65 12.82 -4.41
C ALA A 99 -3.20 11.71 -3.51
N ALA A 100 -2.32 11.05 -2.75
CA ALA A 100 -2.73 10.04 -1.77
C ALA A 100 -3.67 10.61 -0.70
N ASP A 101 -3.50 11.85 -0.25
CA ASP A 101 -4.41 12.45 0.75
C ASP A 101 -5.82 12.61 0.20
N TYR A 102 -5.93 12.93 -1.09
CA TYR A 102 -7.21 13.06 -1.77
C TYR A 102 -7.86 11.70 -2.05
N ALA A 103 -7.06 10.71 -2.49
CA ALA A 103 -7.53 9.36 -2.80
C ALA A 103 -7.76 8.49 -1.54
N GLY A 104 -7.08 8.80 -0.44
CA GLY A 104 -7.05 7.97 0.78
C GLY A 104 -6.20 6.71 0.66
N THR A 105 -5.24 6.67 -0.26
CA THR A 105 -4.47 5.47 -0.64
C THR A 105 -3.12 5.40 0.09
N VAL A 106 -3.02 4.55 1.12
CA VAL A 106 -1.72 4.31 1.81
C VAL A 106 -0.99 3.12 1.20
N VAL A 107 -1.61 1.94 1.23
CA VAL A 107 -1.03 0.69 0.71
C VAL A 107 -1.87 0.23 -0.48
N GLY A 108 -1.30 0.23 -1.68
CA GLY A 108 -1.92 -0.33 -2.87
C GLY A 108 -1.61 -1.82 -3.01
N LEU A 109 -2.58 -2.59 -3.46
CA LEU A 109 -2.36 -3.96 -3.97
C LEU A 109 -2.45 -3.96 -5.50
N SER A 110 -3.46 -3.28 -6.05
CA SER A 110 -3.48 -2.85 -7.45
C SER A 110 -2.80 -1.48 -7.61
N THR A 111 -2.44 -1.16 -8.85
CA THR A 111 -1.70 0.05 -9.20
C THR A 111 -2.63 1.20 -9.53
N PHE A 112 -2.70 2.21 -8.67
CA PHE A 112 -3.43 3.46 -8.95
C PHE A 112 -2.48 4.57 -9.41
N GLY A 113 -1.22 4.51 -8.96
CA GLY A 113 -0.20 5.52 -9.26
C GLY A 113 -0.19 6.69 -8.27
N ASP A 114 -0.96 6.58 -7.17
CA ASP A 114 -1.01 7.57 -6.10
C ASP A 114 -0.81 6.99 -4.70
N GLU A 115 -0.74 5.66 -4.55
CA GLU A 115 -0.52 5.01 -3.26
C GLU A 115 0.89 5.24 -2.69
N VAL A 116 0.98 5.52 -1.39
CA VAL A 116 2.27 5.80 -0.71
C VAL A 116 3.23 4.60 -0.74
N VAL A 117 2.67 3.41 -0.52
CA VAL A 117 3.36 2.12 -0.55
C VAL A 117 2.71 1.26 -1.62
N ALA A 118 3.43 0.98 -2.70
CA ALA A 118 2.92 0.36 -3.91
C ALA A 118 3.48 -1.06 -4.10
N VAL A 119 2.73 -1.95 -4.75
CA VAL A 119 3.24 -3.25 -5.20
C VAL A 119 4.05 -3.07 -6.49
N GLU A 120 5.22 -3.71 -6.60
CA GLU A 120 6.07 -3.64 -7.80
C GLU A 120 5.38 -4.25 -9.04
N GLU A 121 4.61 -5.33 -8.87
CA GLU A 121 3.81 -5.88 -9.96
C GLU A 121 2.69 -4.90 -10.34
N VAL A 122 2.80 -4.33 -11.54
CA VAL A 122 1.77 -3.45 -12.07
C VAL A 122 0.53 -4.26 -12.43
N ARG A 123 -0.59 -3.96 -11.78
CA ARG A 123 -1.91 -4.54 -12.10
C ARG A 123 -2.98 -3.47 -12.10
N SER A 124 -3.82 -3.45 -13.13
CA SER A 124 -4.96 -2.54 -13.17
C SER A 124 -5.93 -2.78 -12.00
N PRO A 125 -6.50 -1.72 -11.41
CA PRO A 125 -7.61 -1.86 -10.45
C PRO A 125 -8.92 -2.26 -11.14
N GLU A 126 -9.00 -2.16 -12.47
CA GLU A 126 -10.17 -2.56 -13.26
C GLU A 126 -10.13 -4.07 -13.57
N SER A 127 -11.09 -4.81 -13.01
CA SER A 127 -11.18 -6.27 -13.19
C SER A 127 -11.40 -6.74 -14.63
N GLY A 128 -11.87 -5.84 -15.50
CA GLY A 128 -12.02 -6.09 -16.94
C GLY A 128 -10.70 -6.00 -17.72
N VAL A 129 -9.68 -5.34 -17.14
CA VAL A 129 -8.32 -5.25 -17.69
C VAL A 129 -7.45 -6.35 -17.10
N ASP A 130 -7.41 -6.43 -15.78
CA ASP A 130 -6.63 -7.43 -15.03
C ASP A 130 -7.54 -8.23 -14.10
N PRO A 131 -7.58 -9.57 -14.20
CA PRO A 131 -8.37 -10.37 -13.27
C PRO A 131 -7.81 -10.25 -11.83
N PRO A 132 -8.67 -10.35 -10.81
CA PRO A 132 -8.24 -10.38 -9.41
C PRO A 132 -7.56 -11.71 -9.11
N VAL A 133 -6.24 -11.69 -9.06
CA VAL A 133 -5.38 -12.87 -8.84
C VAL A 133 -5.00 -13.04 -7.37
N TRP A 134 -4.88 -11.94 -6.63
CA TRP A 134 -4.60 -11.96 -5.20
C TRP A 134 -5.88 -12.08 -4.39
N ARG A 135 -5.88 -12.99 -3.43
CA ARG A 135 -7.00 -13.30 -2.55
C ARG A 135 -6.54 -13.31 -1.11
N ILE A 136 -7.40 -12.88 -0.21
CA ILE A 136 -7.17 -13.06 1.22
C ILE A 136 -7.46 -14.52 1.60
N ARG A 137 -6.54 -15.14 2.31
CA ARG A 137 -6.72 -16.48 2.84
C ARG A 137 -7.86 -16.49 3.87
N PRO A 138 -8.80 -17.44 3.78
CA PRO A 138 -9.95 -17.47 4.67
C PRO A 138 -9.52 -17.73 6.11
N GLY A 139 -10.15 -17.03 7.05
CA GLY A 139 -9.97 -17.26 8.50
C GLY A 139 -8.69 -16.67 9.11
N VAL A 140 -7.92 -15.85 8.38
CA VAL A 140 -6.68 -15.25 8.92
C VAL A 140 -6.86 -13.80 9.39
N LEU A 141 -7.74 -13.04 8.73
CA LEU A 141 -8.06 -11.68 9.14
C LEU A 141 -9.05 -11.67 10.32
N PRO A 142 -9.00 -10.64 11.18
CA PRO A 142 -9.97 -10.49 12.26
C PRO A 142 -11.38 -10.23 11.72
N GLU A 143 -12.36 -10.28 12.62
CA GLU A 143 -13.73 -9.90 12.30
C GLU A 143 -13.80 -8.45 11.77
N ILE A 144 -14.80 -8.19 10.93
CA ILE A 144 -15.09 -6.84 10.44
C ILE A 144 -15.23 -5.88 11.63
N ASP A 145 -14.79 -4.64 11.44
CA ASP A 145 -14.74 -3.57 12.44
C ASP A 145 -13.72 -3.77 13.59
N THR A 146 -12.92 -4.84 13.57
CA THR A 146 -11.78 -4.96 14.49
C THR A 146 -10.72 -3.91 14.16
N PRO A 147 -10.29 -3.06 15.12
CA PRO A 147 -9.20 -2.12 14.89
C PRO A 147 -7.89 -2.85 14.59
N VAL A 148 -7.26 -2.50 13.47
CA VAL A 148 -5.98 -3.05 13.04
C VAL A 148 -4.96 -1.93 12.98
N THR A 149 -3.81 -2.14 13.63
CA THR A 149 -2.62 -1.30 13.45
C THR A 149 -1.79 -1.85 12.31
N VAL A 150 -1.50 -1.01 11.31
CA VAL A 150 -0.60 -1.33 10.21
C VAL A 150 0.78 -0.78 10.54
N VAL A 151 1.79 -1.65 10.56
CA VAL A 151 3.18 -1.26 10.83
C VAL A 151 4.00 -1.39 9.55
N LEU A 152 4.61 -0.29 9.13
CA LEU A 152 5.47 -0.20 7.96
C LEU A 152 6.94 -0.16 8.40
N ARG A 153 7.80 -0.98 7.78
CA ARG A 153 9.25 -0.96 8.04
C ARG A 153 10.05 -1.07 6.75
N GLY A 154 11.17 -0.37 6.68
CA GLY A 154 12.18 -0.64 5.65
C GLY A 154 12.69 -2.08 5.77
N SER A 155 12.83 -2.76 4.64
CA SER A 155 13.30 -4.14 4.56
C SER A 155 14.35 -4.31 3.48
N ALA A 156 15.18 -5.33 3.61
CA ALA A 156 15.94 -5.85 2.48
C ALA A 156 14.96 -6.45 1.45
N ARG A 157 15.36 -6.41 0.18
CA ARG A 157 14.63 -7.10 -0.90
C ARG A 157 14.72 -8.62 -0.65
N PRO A 158 13.60 -9.36 -0.73
CA PRO A 158 13.64 -10.82 -0.66
C PRO A 158 14.43 -11.38 -1.85
N GLU A 159 15.31 -12.37 -1.60
CA GLU A 159 16.11 -13.09 -2.61
C GLU A 159 15.26 -14.04 -3.48
#